data_AF-A0A957WJI6-F1
#
_entry.id   AF-A0A957WJI6-F1
#
_cell.length_a   1.000
_cell.length_b   1.000
_cell.length_c   1.000
_cell.angle_alpha   90.00
_cell.angle_beta   90.00
_cell.angle_gamma   90.00
#
_symmetry.space_group_name_H-M   'P 1'
#
loop_
_entity.id
_entity.type
_entity.pdbx_description
1 polymer ?
#
loop_
_entity_poly.entity_id
_entity_poly.type
_entity_poly.pdbx_seq_one_letter_code
_entity_poly.pdbx_strand_id
1 'polypeptide(L)'
;MQKWRQSIVFSLVLALLGWAAFYSIQPKINVAQPGRLNEKAIIAEADVLLIAETDIITSYVYLPIVKAPPPPNPKKGIGVVTPPACTDLRELDAAWYSKWSPWPDSSSCTPEELAKFVPRIRDAEDMQDLNQAIEIAKASGWLIGFTEPNLPWQGNISPAQGAIYWRQIEVAANAAGVKLVSPSPNQYSPGEADPYGHQWTWEMVKEYKKRYGTNPHFDAFGWNIYKRSPDDIKSYLNARHNEALDRGYTVPIWVLEYGGECWNSSTGKTGNTAVMTEVTSWFNKTSWIERYAWFANRLTSANKGWQSCSLINVSTGNLSDLGKIYRGY
;
A
#
# COMPACT_ATOMS: atom_id res chain seq x y z
N MET A 1 -69.07 1.10 0.10
CA MET A 1 -68.93 2.05 -1.02
C MET A 1 -68.80 3.47 -0.45
N GLN A 2 -67.59 4.01 -0.35
CA GLN A 2 -67.35 5.46 -0.48
C GLN A 2 -65.85 5.76 -0.45
N LYS A 3 -65.41 6.53 -1.44
CA LYS A 3 -64.09 7.18 -1.56
C LYS A 3 -64.00 8.38 -0.60
N TRP A 4 -62.79 8.98 -0.57
CA TRP A 4 -62.37 10.32 -0.09
C TRP A 4 -61.81 10.35 1.35
N ARG A 5 -60.70 11.02 1.73
CA ARG A 5 -59.67 11.88 1.10
C ARG A 5 -58.43 11.93 2.03
N GLN A 6 -57.24 12.10 1.44
CA GLN A 6 -56.05 12.95 1.80
C GLN A 6 -55.96 13.56 3.21
N SER A 7 -54.84 13.83 3.88
CA SER A 7 -53.36 13.70 3.72
C SER A 7 -52.74 14.32 5.01
N ILE A 8 -51.40 14.24 5.17
CA ILE A 8 -50.49 15.15 5.96
C ILE A 8 -49.94 14.61 7.33
N VAL A 9 -48.78 13.94 7.24
CA VAL A 9 -47.41 14.30 7.70
C VAL A 9 -47.16 14.91 9.12
N PHE A 10 -46.40 14.11 9.91
CA PHE A 10 -45.38 14.37 10.97
C PHE A 10 -45.69 15.22 12.23
N SER A 11 -45.51 14.60 13.41
CA SER A 11 -44.35 14.84 14.31
C SER A 11 -44.44 14.09 15.66
N LEU A 12 -43.36 13.33 15.96
CA LEU A 12 -42.59 13.24 17.22
C LEU A 12 -43.28 12.99 18.61
N VAL A 13 -42.65 12.06 19.36
CA VAL A 13 -42.24 12.14 20.79
C VAL A 13 -42.70 10.97 21.71
N LEU A 14 -41.68 10.42 22.42
CA LEU A 14 -41.63 9.81 23.77
C LEU A 14 -41.74 8.29 24.00
N ALA A 15 -40.63 7.82 24.60
CA ALA A 15 -40.51 6.88 25.72
C ALA A 15 -40.58 5.38 25.44
N LEU A 16 -39.50 4.67 25.81
CA LEU A 16 -39.54 3.75 26.95
C LEU A 16 -38.12 3.46 27.45
N LEU A 17 -37.93 3.71 28.75
CA LEU A 17 -36.76 3.40 29.56
C LEU A 17 -36.67 1.88 29.82
N GLY A 18 -35.44 1.36 29.90
CA GLY A 18 -35.16 -0.01 30.29
C GLY A 18 -33.69 -0.21 30.69
N TRP A 19 -33.38 0.22 31.91
CA TRP A 19 -32.25 -0.09 32.80
C TRP A 19 -31.06 -0.92 32.27
N ALA A 20 -29.86 -0.33 32.31
CA ALA A 20 -28.58 -1.05 32.37
C ALA A 20 -27.73 -0.53 33.53
N ALA A 21 -27.08 -1.46 34.23
CA ALA A 21 -26.35 -1.27 35.47
C ALA A 21 -25.19 -0.26 35.38
N PHE A 22 -25.07 0.59 36.40
CA PHE A 22 -23.94 1.49 36.61
C PHE A 22 -22.71 0.74 37.14
N TYR A 23 -21.63 0.73 36.37
CA TYR A 23 -20.27 0.59 36.90
C TYR A 23 -19.69 2.01 37.08
N SER A 24 -19.35 2.35 38.31
CA SER A 24 -18.74 3.63 38.70
C SER A 24 -17.26 3.64 38.30
N ILE A 25 -16.89 4.46 37.31
CA ILE A 25 -15.52 4.96 37.14
C ILE A 25 -15.59 6.48 37.30
N GLN A 26 -15.13 6.98 38.45
CA GLN A 26 -14.99 8.40 38.71
C GLN A 26 -13.68 8.90 38.07
N PRO A 27 -13.69 9.86 37.13
CA PRO A 27 -12.47 10.55 36.75
C PRO A 27 -12.16 11.62 37.81
N LYS A 28 -10.93 11.59 38.34
CA LYS A 28 -10.39 12.67 39.18
C LYS A 28 -10.32 13.96 38.35
N ILE A 29 -11.20 14.90 38.66
CA ILE A 29 -11.15 16.27 38.13
C ILE A 29 -10.12 17.04 38.97
N ASN A 30 -8.98 17.38 38.38
CA ASN A 30 -8.07 18.37 38.96
C ASN A 30 -8.57 19.77 38.55
N VAL A 31 -9.10 20.52 39.51
CA VAL A 31 -9.46 21.93 39.33
C VAL A 31 -8.19 22.76 39.46
N ALA A 32 -7.71 23.34 38.36
CA ALA A 32 -6.62 24.33 38.39
C ALA A 32 -7.19 25.72 38.73
N GLN A 33 -6.54 26.44 39.65
CA GLN A 33 -6.88 27.82 40.02
C GLN A 33 -6.44 28.83 38.94
N PRO A 34 -7.12 29.99 38.80
CA PRO A 34 -6.88 30.91 37.69
C PRO A 34 -5.57 31.69 37.88
N GLY A 35 -4.56 31.36 37.07
CA GLY A 35 -3.37 32.17 36.85
C GLY A 35 -3.46 32.92 35.52
N ARG A 36 -3.08 34.21 35.52
CA ARG A 36 -3.07 35.14 34.38
C ARG A 36 -2.50 34.50 33.10
N LEU A 37 -3.30 34.54 32.02
CA LEU A 37 -2.87 34.22 30.67
C LEU A 37 -2.02 35.37 30.11
N ASN A 38 -0.79 35.08 29.71
CA ASN A 38 -0.04 35.92 28.78
C ASN A 38 -0.36 35.46 27.36
N GLU A 39 -0.82 36.39 26.53
CA GLU A 39 -1.19 36.20 25.13
C GLU A 39 -0.04 35.62 24.29
N LYS A 40 -0.26 34.44 23.70
CA LYS A 40 0.19 34.13 22.34
C LYS A 40 -0.91 33.35 21.64
N ALA A 41 -1.54 34.03 20.70
CA ALA A 41 -2.58 33.52 19.82
C ALA A 41 -2.09 32.29 19.02
N ILE A 42 -2.89 31.23 19.02
CA ILE A 42 -2.96 30.27 17.92
C ILE A 42 -4.44 30.23 17.52
N ILE A 43 -4.72 30.70 16.31
CA ILE A 43 -6.05 30.72 15.71
C ILE A 43 -6.36 29.28 15.26
N ALA A 44 -7.45 28.70 15.77
CA ALA A 44 -8.08 27.53 15.19
C ALA A 44 -9.57 27.85 15.04
N GLU A 45 -10.07 27.85 13.81
CA GLU A 45 -11.45 28.21 13.47
C GLU A 45 -12.42 27.02 13.60
N ALA A 46 -13.66 27.39 13.96
CA ALA A 46 -14.93 26.67 13.97
C ALA A 46 -15.21 25.72 15.16
N ASP A 47 -15.60 26.31 16.30
CA ASP A 47 -16.30 25.65 17.40
C ASP A 47 -17.82 25.64 17.14
N VAL A 48 -18.48 24.48 17.30
CA VAL A 48 -19.95 24.39 17.32
C VAL A 48 -20.43 24.58 18.76
N LEU A 49 -21.16 25.68 19.00
CA LEU A 49 -21.75 26.00 20.29
C LEU A 49 -23.17 25.40 20.40
N LEU A 50 -23.36 24.44 21.31
CA LEU A 50 -24.68 23.97 21.71
C LEU A 50 -25.11 24.72 22.97
N ILE A 51 -26.17 25.54 22.85
CA ILE A 51 -26.76 26.27 23.97
C ILE A 51 -27.96 25.46 24.47
N ALA A 52 -27.89 25.00 25.72
CA ALA A 52 -29.05 24.52 26.45
C ALA A 52 -29.40 25.58 27.50
N GLU A 53 -30.51 26.29 27.30
CA GLU A 53 -31.04 27.23 28.30
C GLU A 53 -31.94 26.48 29.27
N THR A 54 -31.46 26.33 30.50
CA THR A 54 -32.31 26.21 31.68
C THR A 54 -31.77 27.19 32.70
N ASP A 55 -32.65 28.02 33.26
CA ASP A 55 -32.31 29.01 34.29
C ASP A 55 -31.41 28.39 35.37
N ILE A 56 -30.31 29.09 35.66
CA ILE A 56 -29.24 28.80 36.63
C ILE A 56 -28.04 28.03 36.02
N ILE A 57 -26.99 28.81 35.69
CA ILE A 57 -25.63 28.44 35.26
C ILE A 57 -25.54 27.91 33.81
N THR A 58 -25.23 28.81 32.88
CA THR A 58 -24.77 28.46 31.52
C THR A 58 -23.46 27.67 31.62
N SER A 59 -23.52 26.36 31.42
CA SER A 59 -22.35 25.49 31.38
C SER A 59 -21.97 25.23 29.93
N TYR A 60 -20.80 25.71 29.52
CA TYR A 60 -20.25 25.45 28.18
C TYR A 60 -19.62 24.06 28.16
N VAL A 61 -20.18 23.13 27.38
CA VAL A 61 -19.57 21.84 27.10
C VAL A 61 -18.78 21.97 25.81
N TYR A 62 -17.45 22.07 25.93
CA TYR A 62 -16.54 21.99 24.79
C TYR A 62 -16.31 20.52 24.45
N LEU A 63 -16.86 20.06 23.32
CA LEU A 63 -16.50 18.78 22.74
C LEU A 63 -15.34 19.01 21.78
N PRO A 64 -14.11 18.56 22.09
CA PRO A 64 -13.02 18.65 21.13
C PRO A 64 -13.39 17.83 19.90
N ILE A 65 -13.46 18.47 18.73
CA ILE A 65 -13.55 17.76 17.47
C ILE A 65 -12.20 17.08 17.26
N VAL A 66 -12.10 15.80 17.63
CA VAL A 66 -10.96 14.97 17.27
C VAL A 66 -11.12 14.65 15.78
N LYS A 67 -10.50 15.47 14.91
CA LYS A 67 -10.37 15.12 13.50
C LYS A 67 -9.57 13.82 13.43
N ALA A 68 -10.16 12.78 12.83
CA ALA A 68 -9.41 11.59 12.46
C ALA A 68 -8.18 12.02 11.62
N PRO A 69 -7.03 11.36 11.79
CA PRO A 69 -5.89 11.61 10.91
C PRO A 69 -6.32 11.42 9.45
N PRO A 70 -5.74 12.18 8.49
CA PRO A 70 -6.02 11.97 7.08
C PRO A 70 -5.73 10.52 6.70
N PRO A 71 -6.45 9.95 5.71
CA PRO A 71 -6.16 8.61 5.25
C PRO A 71 -4.73 8.53 4.70
N PRO A 72 -4.08 7.34 4.77
CA PRO A 72 -2.76 7.14 4.19
C PRO A 72 -2.74 7.53 2.71
N ASN A 73 -1.58 7.95 2.24
CA ASN A 73 -1.35 8.17 0.82
C ASN A 73 -1.64 6.87 0.03
N PRO A 74 -2.61 6.86 -0.91
CA PRO A 74 -3.05 5.64 -1.58
C PRO A 74 -1.96 4.97 -2.44
N LYS A 75 -0.92 5.73 -2.83
CA LYS A 75 0.22 5.18 -3.59
C LYS A 75 1.15 4.34 -2.71
N LYS A 76 1.25 4.69 -1.43
CA LYS A 76 2.27 4.18 -0.51
C LYS A 76 1.91 2.80 0.01
N GLY A 77 2.79 1.83 -0.21
CA GLY A 77 2.65 0.48 0.31
C GLY A 77 3.92 -0.10 0.88
N ILE A 78 3.86 -1.30 1.42
CA ILE A 78 5.02 -1.96 2.05
C ILE A 78 5.25 -3.36 1.48
N GLY A 79 6.51 -3.69 1.20
CA GLY A 79 6.94 -5.06 0.97
C GLY A 79 7.10 -5.77 2.32
N VAL A 80 6.26 -6.76 2.61
CA VAL A 80 6.25 -7.46 3.90
C VAL A 80 7.07 -8.75 3.80
N VAL A 81 8.24 -8.74 4.44
CA VAL A 81 9.13 -9.91 4.59
C VAL A 81 8.78 -10.69 5.85
N THR A 82 8.63 -10.00 6.99
CA THR A 82 8.39 -10.63 8.29
C THR A 82 7.07 -10.14 8.88
N PRO A 83 6.13 -11.01 9.28
CA PRO A 83 4.90 -10.61 9.97
C PRO A 83 5.16 -9.85 11.29
N PRO A 84 4.17 -9.11 11.83
CA PRO A 84 2.81 -8.93 11.30
C PRO A 84 2.67 -7.73 10.35
N ALA A 85 2.06 -7.95 9.18
CA ALA A 85 1.78 -6.90 8.19
C ALA A 85 0.82 -5.81 8.70
N CYS A 86 -0.27 -6.17 9.38
CA CYS A 86 -1.30 -5.22 9.80
C CYS A 86 -0.78 -4.11 10.71
N THR A 87 -0.01 -4.48 11.74
CA THR A 87 0.57 -3.50 12.65
C THR A 87 1.57 -2.61 11.92
N ASP A 88 2.39 -3.18 11.05
CA ASP A 88 3.39 -2.43 10.28
C ASP A 88 2.73 -1.46 9.29
N LEU A 89 1.59 -1.85 8.69
CA LEU A 89 0.81 -1.00 7.80
C LEU A 89 0.32 0.27 8.53
N ARG A 90 -0.20 0.12 9.75
CA ARG A 90 -0.64 1.25 10.58
C ARG A 90 0.54 2.10 11.05
N GLU A 91 1.62 1.47 11.52
CA GLU A 91 2.80 2.19 12.03
C GLU A 91 3.54 2.98 10.95
N LEU A 92 3.50 2.52 9.71
CA LEU A 92 4.15 3.17 8.57
C LEU A 92 3.20 4.09 7.80
N ASP A 93 1.93 4.19 8.20
CA ASP A 93 0.90 4.96 7.49
C ASP A 93 0.87 4.61 5.99
N ALA A 94 0.70 3.31 5.70
CA ALA A 94 0.69 2.78 4.34
C ALA A 94 -0.74 2.32 3.96
N ALA A 95 -1.09 2.49 2.69
CA ALA A 95 -2.44 2.20 2.18
C ALA A 95 -2.61 0.75 1.74
N TRP A 96 -1.53 0.07 1.38
CA TRP A 96 -1.55 -1.30 0.88
C TRP A 96 -0.26 -2.05 1.25
N TYR A 97 -0.31 -3.37 1.18
CA TYR A 97 0.89 -4.19 1.30
C TYR A 97 0.85 -5.38 0.37
N SER A 98 2.02 -5.91 0.07
CA SER A 98 2.15 -7.18 -0.64
C SER A 98 3.25 -8.02 -0.02
N LYS A 99 3.21 -9.29 -0.37
CA LYS A 99 4.21 -10.31 -0.03
C LYS A 99 4.61 -11.02 -1.31
N TRP A 100 5.70 -11.78 -1.26
CA TRP A 100 6.08 -12.71 -2.32
C TRP A 100 5.25 -14.01 -2.23
N SER A 101 3.92 -13.86 -2.15
CA SER A 101 3.00 -14.96 -1.91
C SER A 101 1.57 -14.56 -2.30
N PRO A 102 0.72 -15.53 -2.69
CA PRO A 102 -0.71 -15.28 -2.88
C PRO A 102 -1.48 -15.13 -1.56
N TRP A 103 -0.84 -15.40 -0.41
CA TRP A 103 -1.51 -15.47 0.89
C TRP A 103 -1.23 -14.25 1.78
N PRO A 104 -2.26 -13.66 2.40
CA PRO A 104 -2.08 -12.59 3.37
C PRO A 104 -1.52 -13.12 4.69
N ASP A 105 -1.05 -12.22 5.54
CA ASP A 105 -0.87 -12.51 6.98
C ASP A 105 -2.24 -12.73 7.63
N SER A 106 -2.51 -13.94 8.12
CA SER A 106 -3.87 -14.32 8.55
C SER A 106 -4.12 -14.33 10.06
N SER A 107 -3.08 -14.38 10.90
CA SER A 107 -3.27 -14.64 12.33
C SER A 107 -3.51 -13.39 13.20
N SER A 108 -3.35 -12.18 12.67
CA SER A 108 -3.41 -10.93 13.47
C SER A 108 -4.07 -9.74 12.78
N CYS A 109 -4.54 -9.88 11.54
CA CYS A 109 -5.12 -8.79 10.75
C CYS A 109 -6.65 -8.77 10.87
N THR A 110 -7.23 -7.57 10.92
CA THR A 110 -8.67 -7.37 10.75
C THR A 110 -9.10 -7.55 9.29
N PRO A 111 -10.39 -7.79 8.99
CA PRO A 111 -10.87 -7.88 7.60
C PRO A 111 -10.55 -6.64 6.75
N GLU A 112 -10.59 -5.44 7.34
CA GLU A 112 -10.25 -4.20 6.63
C GLU A 112 -8.76 -4.15 6.25
N GLU A 113 -7.89 -4.67 7.12
CA GLU A 113 -6.45 -4.75 6.84
C GLU A 113 -6.15 -5.83 5.81
N LEU A 114 -6.82 -6.97 5.90
CA LEU A 114 -6.73 -8.01 4.88
C LEU A 114 -7.16 -7.52 3.49
N ALA A 115 -8.13 -6.59 3.41
CA ALA A 115 -8.53 -5.98 2.15
C ALA A 115 -7.44 -5.07 1.53
N LYS A 116 -6.44 -4.64 2.32
CA LYS A 116 -5.28 -3.85 1.85
C LYS A 116 -4.16 -4.73 1.30
N PHE A 117 -4.28 -6.05 1.41
CA PHE A 117 -3.35 -7.00 0.81
C PHE A 117 -3.56 -7.11 -0.69
N VAL A 118 -2.47 -7.02 -1.45
CA VAL A 118 -2.46 -7.36 -2.87
C VAL A 118 -1.73 -8.70 -3.05
N PRO A 119 -2.44 -9.77 -3.42
CA PRO A 119 -1.82 -11.07 -3.66
C PRO A 119 -0.89 -11.02 -4.88
N ARG A 120 0.04 -11.96 -4.89
CA ARG A 120 1.02 -12.10 -5.96
C ARG A 120 1.18 -13.56 -6.35
N ILE A 121 1.21 -13.83 -7.66
CA ILE A 121 1.76 -15.08 -8.19
C ILE A 121 3.25 -14.84 -8.40
N ARG A 122 4.11 -15.37 -7.52
CA ARG A 122 5.56 -15.07 -7.54
C ARG A 122 6.27 -15.78 -8.68
N ASP A 123 5.97 -17.06 -8.88
CA ASP A 123 6.67 -17.93 -9.81
C ASP A 123 5.75 -19.01 -10.38
N ALA A 124 6.32 -20.04 -11.00
CA ALA A 124 5.58 -21.13 -11.61
C ALA A 124 4.91 -22.06 -10.59
N GLU A 125 5.42 -22.14 -9.35
CA GLU A 125 4.84 -22.99 -8.31
C GLU A 125 3.50 -22.39 -7.83
N ASP A 126 3.47 -21.08 -7.60
CA ASP A 126 2.27 -20.35 -7.17
C ASP A 126 1.10 -20.45 -8.18
N MET A 127 1.35 -20.85 -9.43
CA MET A 127 0.28 -21.08 -10.42
C MET A 127 -0.71 -22.18 -9.98
N GLN A 128 -0.30 -23.12 -9.12
CA GLN A 128 -1.20 -24.12 -8.54
C GLN A 128 -2.30 -23.49 -7.68
N ASP A 129 -2.03 -22.31 -7.12
CA ASP A 129 -2.92 -21.56 -6.23
C ASP A 129 -3.66 -20.43 -6.95
N LEU A 130 -3.59 -20.35 -8.29
CA LEU A 130 -4.12 -19.22 -9.07
C LEU A 130 -5.58 -18.89 -8.73
N ASN A 131 -6.47 -19.88 -8.68
CA ASN A 131 -7.88 -19.64 -8.38
C ASN A 131 -8.07 -19.02 -6.98
N GLN A 132 -7.30 -19.50 -6.00
CA GLN A 132 -7.38 -18.99 -4.64
C GLN A 132 -6.77 -17.60 -4.52
N ALA A 133 -5.68 -17.33 -5.24
CA ALA A 133 -5.10 -16.00 -5.36
C ALA A 133 -6.08 -15.00 -5.97
N ILE A 134 -6.86 -15.41 -6.99
CA ILE A 134 -7.92 -14.60 -7.60
C ILE A 134 -9.06 -14.30 -6.63
N GLU A 135 -9.51 -15.30 -5.85
CA GLU A 135 -10.52 -15.06 -4.81
C GLU A 135 -10.04 -14.05 -3.75
N ILE A 136 -8.77 -14.15 -3.33
CA ILE A 136 -8.16 -13.18 -2.40
C ILE A 136 -8.06 -11.79 -3.06
N ALA A 137 -7.69 -11.75 -4.35
CA ALA A 137 -7.50 -10.51 -5.10
C ALA A 137 -8.79 -9.68 -5.23
N LYS A 138 -9.98 -10.29 -5.10
CA LYS A 138 -11.26 -9.56 -5.10
C LYS A 138 -11.36 -8.52 -3.99
N ALA A 139 -10.67 -8.72 -2.86
CA ALA A 139 -10.74 -7.79 -1.73
C ALA A 139 -10.04 -6.46 -2.03
N SER A 140 -8.88 -6.50 -2.69
CA SER A 140 -8.14 -5.29 -3.09
C SER A 140 -8.43 -4.85 -4.52
N GLY A 141 -9.00 -5.74 -5.34
CA GLY A 141 -9.27 -5.54 -6.77
C GLY A 141 -8.06 -5.78 -7.68
N TRP A 142 -6.93 -6.28 -7.15
CA TRP A 142 -5.66 -6.38 -7.88
C TRP A 142 -4.95 -7.71 -7.62
N LEU A 143 -4.28 -8.23 -8.65
CA LEU A 143 -3.32 -9.33 -8.55
C LEU A 143 -1.99 -8.89 -9.20
N ILE A 144 -0.89 -9.17 -8.51
CA ILE A 144 0.47 -8.90 -9.01
C ILE A 144 1.05 -10.15 -9.68
N GLY A 145 1.68 -9.97 -10.85
CA GLY A 145 2.38 -11.02 -11.57
C GLY A 145 3.73 -11.45 -10.97
N PHE A 146 4.46 -12.24 -11.77
CA PHE A 146 5.71 -12.89 -11.37
C PHE A 146 6.75 -11.91 -10.82
N THR A 147 7.45 -12.32 -9.76
CA THR A 147 8.58 -11.56 -9.21
C THR A 147 9.86 -11.93 -9.92
N GLU A 148 10.58 -10.93 -10.43
CA GLU A 148 11.91 -11.06 -11.00
C GLU A 148 12.04 -12.33 -11.88
N PRO A 149 11.11 -12.55 -12.83
CA PRO A 149 11.08 -13.77 -13.62
C PRO A 149 12.38 -13.97 -14.42
N ASN A 150 13.12 -12.89 -14.68
CA ASN A 150 14.38 -12.91 -15.37
C ASN A 150 15.55 -13.44 -14.52
N LEU A 151 15.45 -13.47 -13.18
CA LEU A 151 16.55 -13.94 -12.33
C LEU A 151 16.47 -15.46 -12.04
N PRO A 152 17.55 -16.23 -12.27
CA PRO A 152 17.56 -17.69 -12.05
C PRO A 152 17.33 -18.14 -10.60
N TRP A 153 17.58 -17.26 -9.62
CA TRP A 153 17.42 -17.52 -8.19
C TRP A 153 16.16 -16.88 -7.59
N GLN A 154 15.26 -16.36 -8.44
CA GLN A 154 13.98 -15.77 -8.03
C GLN A 154 12.85 -16.47 -8.79
N GLY A 155 12.03 -15.73 -9.55
CA GLY A 155 10.91 -16.30 -10.28
C GLY A 155 11.35 -17.30 -11.35
N ASN A 156 12.50 -17.06 -12.01
CA ASN A 156 13.10 -17.95 -13.01
C ASN A 156 12.11 -18.51 -14.04
N ILE A 157 11.39 -17.62 -14.73
CA ILE A 157 10.43 -17.96 -15.77
C ILE A 157 10.95 -17.41 -17.10
N SER A 158 11.07 -18.25 -18.13
CA SER A 158 11.41 -17.75 -19.47
C SER A 158 10.27 -16.90 -20.07
N PRO A 159 10.55 -15.96 -20.98
CA PRO A 159 9.49 -15.18 -21.63
C PRO A 159 8.38 -16.03 -22.28
N ALA A 160 8.74 -17.15 -22.92
CA ALA A 160 7.79 -18.06 -23.53
C ALA A 160 6.89 -18.77 -22.52
N GLN A 161 7.45 -19.17 -21.37
CA GLN A 161 6.67 -19.77 -20.28
C GLN A 161 5.80 -18.73 -19.58
N GLY A 162 6.34 -17.52 -19.39
CA GLY A 162 5.62 -16.36 -18.88
C GLY A 162 4.39 -16.05 -19.73
N ALA A 163 4.51 -16.09 -21.07
CA ALA A 163 3.38 -15.90 -21.96
C ALA A 163 2.26 -16.94 -21.78
N ILE A 164 2.63 -18.22 -21.57
CA ILE A 164 1.66 -19.30 -21.35
C ILE A 164 0.92 -19.12 -20.02
N TYR A 165 1.65 -18.84 -18.94
CA TYR A 165 1.04 -18.63 -17.63
C TYR A 165 0.26 -17.33 -17.55
N TRP A 166 0.75 -16.25 -18.18
CA TRP A 166 0.05 -14.96 -18.22
C TRP A 166 -1.33 -15.10 -18.86
N ARG A 167 -1.46 -15.91 -19.92
CA ARG A 167 -2.77 -16.17 -20.54
C ARG A 167 -3.75 -16.81 -19.55
N GLN A 168 -3.28 -17.71 -18.69
CA GLN A 168 -4.12 -18.35 -17.66
C GLN A 168 -4.53 -17.33 -16.59
N ILE A 169 -3.59 -16.49 -16.16
CA ILE A 169 -3.83 -15.39 -15.20
C ILE A 169 -4.89 -14.42 -15.75
N GLU A 170 -4.75 -13.96 -16.99
CA GLU A 170 -5.72 -13.05 -17.63
C GLU A 170 -7.12 -13.65 -17.72
N VAL A 171 -7.23 -14.92 -18.10
CA VAL A 171 -8.55 -15.58 -18.19
C VAL A 171 -9.22 -15.61 -16.81
N ALA A 172 -8.48 -15.99 -15.76
CA ALA A 172 -9.02 -16.07 -14.41
C ALA A 172 -9.36 -14.67 -13.84
N ALA A 173 -8.48 -13.69 -14.05
CA ALA A 173 -8.66 -12.32 -13.57
C ALA A 173 -9.84 -11.61 -14.25
N ASN A 174 -9.95 -11.74 -15.58
CA ASN A 174 -11.07 -11.18 -16.33
C ASN A 174 -12.42 -11.77 -15.90
N ALA A 175 -12.48 -13.08 -15.65
CA ALA A 175 -13.70 -13.73 -15.15
C ALA A 175 -14.11 -13.21 -13.76
N ALA A 176 -13.15 -12.78 -12.93
CA ALA A 176 -13.37 -12.29 -11.58
C ALA A 176 -13.47 -10.75 -11.48
N GLY A 177 -13.23 -10.01 -12.56
CA GLY A 177 -13.13 -8.54 -12.54
C GLY A 177 -11.92 -8.00 -11.75
N VAL A 178 -10.85 -8.79 -11.66
CA VAL A 178 -9.60 -8.43 -10.96
C VAL A 178 -8.64 -7.78 -11.94
N LYS A 179 -8.00 -6.67 -11.54
CA LYS A 179 -6.99 -5.98 -12.33
C LYS A 179 -5.62 -6.62 -12.19
N LEU A 180 -4.80 -6.49 -13.23
CA LEU A 180 -3.49 -7.14 -13.32
C LEU A 180 -2.33 -6.15 -13.32
N VAL A 181 -1.39 -6.35 -12.40
CA VAL A 181 -0.06 -5.74 -12.47
C VAL A 181 0.87 -6.73 -13.17
N SER A 182 1.57 -6.28 -14.21
CA SER A 182 2.48 -7.12 -15.00
C SER A 182 3.52 -7.86 -14.12
N PRO A 183 4.17 -8.90 -14.66
CA PRO A 183 5.40 -9.40 -14.06
C PRO A 183 6.41 -8.28 -13.85
N SER A 184 7.21 -8.39 -12.79
CA SER A 184 8.12 -7.34 -12.34
C SER A 184 9.57 -7.81 -12.42
N PRO A 185 10.21 -7.73 -13.59
CA PRO A 185 11.62 -8.12 -13.74
C PRO A 185 12.52 -7.21 -12.90
N ASN A 186 13.69 -7.76 -12.56
CA ASN A 186 14.75 -6.99 -11.94
C ASN A 186 15.34 -5.98 -12.95
N GLN A 187 15.97 -4.94 -12.41
CA GLN A 187 16.55 -3.82 -13.14
C GLN A 187 17.74 -4.14 -14.07
N TYR A 188 18.36 -5.32 -13.91
CA TYR A 188 19.59 -5.66 -14.62
C TYR A 188 19.49 -5.50 -16.14
N SER A 189 20.63 -5.20 -16.76
CA SER A 189 20.71 -5.12 -18.21
C SER A 189 20.71 -6.52 -18.82
N PRO A 190 20.23 -6.68 -20.07
CA PRO A 190 20.41 -7.92 -20.81
C PRO A 190 21.87 -8.38 -20.76
N GLY A 191 22.11 -9.64 -20.37
CA GLY A 191 23.42 -10.26 -20.26
C GLY A 191 24.13 -10.11 -18.91
N GLU A 192 23.58 -9.35 -17.95
CA GLU A 192 24.20 -9.15 -16.63
C GLU A 192 23.96 -10.35 -15.69
N ALA A 193 22.70 -10.78 -15.54
CA ALA A 193 22.32 -11.97 -14.76
C ALA A 193 21.61 -13.04 -15.59
N ASP A 194 20.96 -12.60 -16.66
CA ASP A 194 20.22 -13.44 -17.60
C ASP A 194 20.22 -12.78 -18.99
N PRO A 195 19.89 -13.52 -20.07
CA PRO A 195 19.94 -12.98 -21.43
C PRO A 195 19.01 -11.77 -21.68
N TYR A 196 17.94 -11.61 -20.89
CA TYR A 196 16.88 -10.64 -21.14
C TYR A 196 16.93 -9.43 -20.20
N GLY A 197 17.31 -9.59 -18.94
CA GLY A 197 17.28 -8.51 -17.95
C GLY A 197 15.90 -7.84 -17.87
N HIS A 198 15.87 -6.51 -17.73
CA HIS A 198 14.61 -5.75 -17.74
C HIS A 198 13.84 -5.82 -19.07
N GLN A 199 14.44 -6.28 -20.17
CA GLN A 199 13.73 -6.47 -21.45
C GLN A 199 12.86 -7.73 -21.46
N TRP A 200 12.94 -8.57 -20.42
CA TRP A 200 12.13 -9.77 -20.26
C TRP A 200 10.63 -9.52 -20.50
N THR A 201 10.08 -8.41 -19.98
CA THR A 201 8.66 -8.05 -20.16
C THR A 201 8.29 -7.93 -21.63
N TRP A 202 9.16 -7.33 -22.45
CA TRP A 202 8.89 -7.15 -23.87
C TRP A 202 9.09 -8.42 -24.69
N GLU A 203 10.03 -9.29 -24.29
CA GLU A 203 10.14 -10.62 -24.88
C GLU A 203 8.91 -11.48 -24.55
N MET A 204 8.34 -11.34 -23.34
CA MET A 204 7.11 -12.05 -22.98
C MET A 204 5.92 -11.56 -23.82
N VAL A 205 5.81 -10.24 -24.04
CA VAL A 205 4.81 -9.65 -24.95
C VAL A 205 4.96 -10.19 -26.37
N LYS A 206 6.18 -10.32 -26.89
CA LYS A 206 6.44 -10.89 -28.22
C LYS A 206 6.00 -12.36 -28.30
N GLU A 207 6.40 -13.19 -27.33
CA GLU A 207 6.00 -14.60 -27.29
C GLU A 207 4.50 -14.78 -27.11
N TYR A 208 3.87 -13.94 -26.28
CA TYR A 208 2.42 -13.93 -26.11
C TYR A 208 1.72 -13.59 -27.42
N LYS A 209 2.13 -12.53 -28.10
CA LYS A 209 1.54 -12.12 -29.39
C LYS A 209 1.72 -13.17 -30.47
N LYS A 210 2.91 -13.77 -30.55
CA LYS A 210 3.20 -14.87 -31.46
C LYS A 210 2.28 -16.08 -31.22
N ARG A 211 1.95 -16.36 -29.95
CA ARG A 211 1.16 -17.54 -29.57
C ARG A 211 -0.35 -17.32 -29.63
N TYR A 212 -0.83 -16.12 -29.32
CA TYR A 212 -2.26 -15.84 -29.14
C TYR A 212 -2.82 -14.76 -30.09
N GLY A 213 -1.98 -14.17 -30.95
CA GLY A 213 -2.40 -13.20 -31.96
C GLY A 213 -2.75 -11.81 -31.42
N THR A 214 -2.68 -11.60 -30.11
CA THR A 214 -2.96 -10.32 -29.44
C THR A 214 -1.85 -9.98 -28.45
N ASN A 215 -1.74 -8.72 -28.05
CA ASN A 215 -0.91 -8.34 -26.91
C ASN A 215 -1.54 -8.84 -25.60
N PRO A 216 -0.73 -9.18 -24.58
CA PRO A 216 -1.23 -9.40 -23.23
C PRO A 216 -1.81 -8.10 -22.65
N HIS A 217 -2.85 -8.23 -21.83
CA HIS A 217 -3.45 -7.16 -21.06
C HIS A 217 -2.68 -6.98 -19.74
N PHE A 218 -2.43 -5.71 -19.43
CA PHE A 218 -1.96 -5.22 -18.15
C PHE A 218 -2.82 -4.02 -17.76
N ASP A 219 -3.17 -3.89 -16.48
CA ASP A 219 -3.79 -2.67 -15.92
C ASP A 219 -2.75 -1.75 -15.28
N ALA A 220 -1.57 -2.29 -14.96
CA ALA A 220 -0.37 -1.54 -14.57
C ALA A 220 0.90 -2.34 -14.90
N PHE A 221 2.03 -1.65 -15.10
CA PHE A 221 3.35 -2.29 -15.20
C PHE A 221 4.05 -2.35 -13.84
N GLY A 222 4.49 -3.54 -13.45
CA GLY A 222 5.31 -3.77 -12.26
C GLY A 222 6.81 -3.64 -12.54
N TRP A 223 7.54 -2.94 -11.66
CA TRP A 223 9.01 -2.86 -11.72
C TRP A 223 9.66 -2.96 -10.33
N ASN A 224 10.83 -3.62 -10.29
CA ASN A 224 11.70 -3.69 -9.11
C ASN A 224 12.99 -2.91 -9.38
N ILE A 225 13.38 -2.01 -8.48
CA ILE A 225 14.54 -1.11 -8.69
C ILE A 225 15.31 -0.82 -7.39
N TYR A 226 16.57 -1.21 -7.36
CA TYR A 226 17.51 -0.99 -6.28
C TYR A 226 18.74 -0.21 -6.77
N LYS A 227 18.82 1.09 -6.47
CA LYS A 227 19.99 1.94 -6.81
C LYS A 227 20.27 2.90 -5.69
N ARG A 228 21.54 3.26 -5.50
CA ARG A 228 21.97 4.21 -4.46
C ARG A 228 21.68 5.66 -4.82
N SER A 229 21.68 5.96 -6.12
CA SER A 229 21.39 7.28 -6.67
C SER A 229 19.89 7.43 -6.91
N PRO A 230 19.22 8.44 -6.31
CA PRO A 230 17.84 8.78 -6.64
C PRO A 230 17.63 9.03 -8.14
N ASP A 231 18.60 9.64 -8.80
CA ASP A 231 18.50 10.00 -10.22
C ASP A 231 18.59 8.78 -11.14
N ASP A 232 19.31 7.73 -10.74
CA ASP A 232 19.34 6.48 -11.48
C ASP A 232 17.97 5.78 -11.43
N ILE A 233 17.29 5.81 -10.27
CA ILE A 233 15.94 5.26 -10.12
C ILE A 233 14.95 6.02 -10.99
N LYS A 234 14.96 7.36 -10.91
CA LYS A 234 14.10 8.21 -11.74
C LYS A 234 14.34 7.98 -13.23
N SER A 235 15.61 7.91 -13.65
CA SER A 235 15.98 7.69 -15.05
C SER A 235 15.52 6.32 -15.55
N TYR A 236 15.73 5.26 -14.76
CA TYR A 236 15.27 3.92 -15.09
C TYR A 236 13.76 3.87 -15.28
N LEU A 237 12.99 4.42 -14.34
CA LEU A 237 11.52 4.36 -14.41
C LEU A 237 10.95 5.22 -15.53
N ASN A 238 11.54 6.40 -15.82
CA ASN A 238 11.18 7.19 -17.00
C ASN A 238 11.41 6.38 -18.30
N ALA A 239 12.54 5.68 -18.40
CA ALA A 239 12.82 4.84 -19.57
C ALA A 239 11.78 3.71 -19.72
N ARG A 240 11.42 3.03 -18.62
CA ARG A 240 10.39 1.98 -18.64
C ARG A 240 9.00 2.52 -19.00
N HIS A 241 8.65 3.69 -18.51
CA HIS A 241 7.39 4.36 -18.87
C HIS A 241 7.35 4.68 -20.37
N ASN A 242 8.41 5.28 -20.91
CA ASN A 242 8.50 5.61 -22.33
C ASN A 242 8.46 4.36 -23.22
N GLU A 243 9.17 3.29 -22.84
CA GLU A 243 9.13 2.02 -23.57
C GLU A 243 7.71 1.43 -23.67
N ALA A 244 6.91 1.59 -22.61
CA ALA A 244 5.52 1.15 -22.58
C ALA A 244 4.65 2.00 -23.50
N LEU A 245 4.80 3.33 -23.45
CA LEU A 245 4.10 4.27 -24.34
C LEU A 245 4.42 4.00 -25.81
N ASP A 246 5.69 3.78 -26.15
CA ASP A 246 6.15 3.46 -27.51
C ASP A 246 5.53 2.16 -28.05
N ARG A 247 5.09 1.27 -27.15
CA ARG A 247 4.42 -0.01 -27.47
C ARG A 247 2.91 0.06 -27.37
N GLY A 248 2.35 1.26 -27.15
CA GLY A 248 0.91 1.52 -27.10
C GLY A 248 0.26 1.19 -25.76
N TYR A 249 1.04 0.97 -24.70
CA TYR A 249 0.50 0.82 -23.36
C TYR A 249 0.52 2.16 -22.61
N THR A 250 -0.66 2.64 -22.23
CA THR A 250 -0.84 3.91 -21.51
C THR A 250 -1.17 3.72 -20.03
N VAL A 251 -0.97 2.49 -19.52
CA VAL A 251 -1.25 2.11 -18.14
C VAL A 251 -0.17 2.61 -17.17
N PRO A 252 -0.51 2.88 -15.90
CA PRO A 252 0.45 3.37 -14.92
C PRO A 252 1.50 2.31 -14.54
N ILE A 253 2.50 2.76 -13.78
CA ILE A 253 3.53 1.92 -13.18
C ILE A 253 3.26 1.72 -11.68
N TRP A 254 3.46 0.48 -11.23
CA TRP A 254 3.63 0.10 -9.85
C TRP A 254 5.11 -0.23 -9.59
N VAL A 255 5.72 0.48 -8.66
CA VAL A 255 7.08 0.17 -8.19
C VAL A 255 6.96 -0.81 -7.04
N LEU A 256 7.02 -2.10 -7.36
CA LEU A 256 6.67 -3.16 -6.43
C LEU A 256 7.75 -3.41 -5.38
N GLU A 257 8.98 -3.06 -5.72
CA GLU A 257 10.11 -3.02 -4.79
C GLU A 257 11.04 -1.85 -5.17
N TYR A 258 11.42 -1.04 -4.17
CA TYR A 258 12.55 -0.14 -4.31
C TYR A 258 13.39 -0.01 -3.04
N GLY A 259 14.67 0.32 -3.23
CA GLY A 259 15.61 0.54 -2.12
C GLY A 259 16.98 1.07 -2.56
N GLY A 260 17.78 1.53 -1.60
CA GLY A 260 19.07 2.19 -1.82
C GLY A 260 20.30 1.27 -1.88
N GLU A 261 20.14 0.03 -2.39
CA GLU A 261 21.15 -1.05 -2.37
C GLU A 261 21.70 -1.40 -0.98
N CYS A 262 20.79 -1.77 -0.09
CA CYS A 262 21.05 -1.95 1.34
C CYS A 262 22.04 -3.06 1.70
N TRP A 263 22.44 -3.93 0.77
CA TRP A 263 23.37 -5.03 0.99
C TRP A 263 24.85 -4.60 1.04
N ASN A 264 25.16 -3.37 0.62
CA ASN A 264 26.53 -2.84 0.61
C ASN A 264 26.78 -1.92 1.82
N SER A 265 26.94 -2.54 3.00
CA SER A 265 27.07 -1.83 4.28
C SER A 265 28.38 -1.05 4.45
N SER A 266 29.40 -1.30 3.62
CA SER A 266 30.73 -0.69 3.73
C SER A 266 30.80 0.75 3.19
N THR A 267 29.75 1.25 2.53
CA THR A 267 29.80 2.57 1.88
C THR A 267 28.58 3.47 2.13
N GLY A 268 27.74 3.19 3.14
CA GLY A 268 26.91 4.23 3.78
C GLY A 268 25.38 4.07 3.75
N LYS A 269 24.77 4.44 4.89
CA LYS A 269 23.32 4.65 5.11
C LYS A 269 22.73 5.78 4.25
N THR A 270 23.58 6.62 3.67
CA THR A 270 23.22 7.81 2.89
C THR A 270 22.38 7.48 1.66
N GLY A 271 22.69 6.39 0.96
CA GLY A 271 21.90 5.94 -0.20
C GLY A 271 20.44 5.67 0.15
N ASN A 272 20.19 4.94 1.24
CA ASN A 272 18.82 4.63 1.66
C ASN A 272 18.04 5.87 2.06
N THR A 273 18.64 6.77 2.84
CA THR A 273 17.98 8.00 3.24
C THR A 273 17.67 8.88 2.04
N ALA A 274 18.63 9.12 1.13
CA ALA A 274 18.41 9.95 -0.04
C ALA A 274 17.36 9.34 -0.99
N VAL A 275 17.45 8.04 -1.27
CA VAL A 275 16.44 7.32 -2.07
C VAL A 275 15.07 7.42 -1.40
N MET A 276 14.99 7.14 -0.10
CA MET A 276 13.75 7.25 0.65
C MET A 276 13.15 8.65 0.57
N THR A 277 13.94 9.70 0.73
CA THR A 277 13.39 11.06 0.72
C THR A 277 13.05 11.56 -0.68
N GLU A 278 14.00 11.45 -1.60
CA GLU A 278 13.86 12.09 -2.91
C GLU A 278 12.99 11.28 -3.86
N VAL A 279 13.15 9.95 -3.88
CA VAL A 279 12.39 9.09 -4.79
C VAL A 279 10.95 8.95 -4.33
N THR A 280 10.71 8.80 -3.02
CA THR A 280 9.32 8.75 -2.50
C THR A 280 8.58 10.06 -2.73
N SER A 281 9.24 11.22 -2.52
CA SER A 281 8.67 12.53 -2.86
C SER A 281 8.34 12.63 -4.36
N TRP A 282 9.22 12.10 -5.21
CA TRP A 282 9.02 12.08 -6.66
C TRP A 282 7.86 11.15 -7.05
N PHE A 283 7.75 9.94 -6.52
CA PHE A 283 6.61 9.03 -6.75
C PHE A 283 5.26 9.68 -6.42
N ASN A 284 5.20 10.45 -5.33
CA ASN A 284 3.99 11.18 -4.94
C ASN A 284 3.57 12.22 -5.99
N LYS A 285 4.53 12.88 -6.64
CA LYS A 285 4.28 13.93 -7.63
C LYS A 285 4.13 13.41 -9.07
N THR A 286 4.65 12.23 -9.36
CA THR A 286 4.62 11.64 -10.71
C THR A 286 3.27 10.96 -10.97
N SER A 287 2.50 11.47 -11.93
CA SER A 287 1.12 11.03 -12.19
C SER A 287 1.01 9.60 -12.72
N TRP A 288 1.99 9.12 -13.48
CA TRP A 288 2.00 7.77 -14.04
C TRP A 288 2.58 6.72 -13.07
N ILE A 289 3.05 7.12 -11.88
CA ILE A 289 3.33 6.19 -10.77
C ILE A 289 2.04 6.08 -9.96
N GLU A 290 1.38 4.92 -10.00
CA GLU A 290 0.13 4.69 -9.25
C GLU A 290 0.40 4.14 -7.85
N ARG A 291 1.36 3.23 -7.69
CA ARG A 291 1.74 2.67 -6.39
C ARG A 291 3.23 2.42 -6.28
N TYR A 292 3.75 2.43 -5.05
CA TYR A 292 5.12 2.06 -4.74
C TYR A 292 5.21 1.33 -3.40
N ALA A 293 6.16 0.41 -3.25
CA ALA A 293 6.41 -0.29 -2.00
C ALA A 293 7.90 -0.38 -1.68
N TRP A 294 8.27 0.13 -0.50
CA TRP A 294 9.65 0.01 -0.01
C TRP A 294 9.96 -1.43 0.39
N PHE A 295 11.14 -1.91 -0.01
CA PHE A 295 11.69 -3.17 0.47
C PHE A 295 12.67 -2.90 1.63
N ALA A 296 12.34 -3.20 2.89
CA ALA A 296 11.15 -3.92 3.36
C ALA A 296 10.77 -3.55 4.80
N ASN A 297 9.61 -4.03 5.26
CA ASN A 297 9.08 -3.75 6.60
C ASN A 297 10.07 -4.14 7.73
N ARG A 298 10.50 -5.41 7.76
CA ARG A 298 11.27 -6.03 8.85
C ARG A 298 12.26 -7.04 8.28
N LEU A 299 13.55 -6.75 8.45
CA LEU A 299 14.65 -7.61 8.02
C LEU A 299 15.40 -8.17 9.22
N THR A 300 15.73 -9.46 9.16
CA THR A 300 16.41 -10.21 10.21
C THR A 300 17.89 -10.39 9.88
N SER A 301 18.65 -11.05 10.78
CA SER A 301 20.03 -11.46 10.49
C SER A 301 20.13 -12.43 9.32
N ALA A 302 19.07 -13.19 9.01
CA ALA A 302 19.03 -14.09 7.85
C ALA A 302 19.10 -13.34 6.52
N ASN A 303 18.74 -12.05 6.48
CA ASN A 303 18.78 -11.20 5.29
C ASN A 303 20.18 -10.59 5.05
N LYS A 304 21.26 -11.30 5.41
CA LYS A 304 22.69 -11.06 5.07
C LYS A 304 23.05 -9.64 4.56
N GLY A 305 23.11 -8.66 5.46
CA GLY A 305 23.58 -7.29 5.15
C GLY A 305 22.49 -6.28 4.80
N TRP A 306 21.25 -6.71 4.57
CA TRP A 306 20.16 -5.82 4.16
C TRP A 306 19.52 -5.03 5.31
N GLN A 307 19.97 -5.19 6.56
CA GLN A 307 19.29 -4.64 7.74
C GLN A 307 19.12 -3.12 7.70
N SER A 308 19.96 -2.41 6.94
CA SER A 308 19.87 -0.97 6.73
C SER A 308 18.62 -0.52 5.93
N CYS A 309 17.94 -1.45 5.26
CA CYS A 309 16.65 -1.23 4.57
C CYS A 309 15.43 -1.39 5.48
N SER A 310 15.60 -1.94 6.70
CA SER A 310 14.47 -2.30 7.56
C SER A 310 13.75 -1.06 8.05
N LEU A 311 12.45 -0.94 7.77
CA LEU A 311 11.62 0.17 8.26
C LEU A 311 11.30 0.02 9.74
N ILE A 312 11.24 -1.21 10.23
CA ILE A 312 10.89 -1.55 11.60
C ILE A 312 11.96 -2.48 12.14
N ASN A 313 12.36 -2.26 13.39
CA ASN A 313 13.26 -3.16 14.09
C ASN A 313 12.52 -4.45 14.42
N VAL A 314 13.01 -5.59 13.91
CA VAL A 314 12.34 -6.88 14.09
C VAL A 314 12.21 -7.28 15.57
N SER A 315 13.18 -6.92 16.42
CA SER A 315 13.23 -7.32 17.82
C SER A 315 12.37 -6.44 18.73
N THR A 316 12.27 -5.15 18.45
CA THR A 316 11.55 -4.20 19.32
C THR A 316 10.18 -3.81 18.79
N GLY A 317 9.93 -3.96 17.48
CA GLY A 317 8.73 -3.47 16.81
C GLY A 317 8.68 -1.96 16.59
N ASN A 318 9.70 -1.22 17.03
CA ASN A 318 9.78 0.22 16.84
C ASN A 318 10.23 0.57 15.42
N LEU A 319 9.75 1.70 14.89
CA LEU A 319 10.25 2.27 13.65
C LEU A 319 11.76 2.51 13.74
N SER A 320 12.49 2.10 12.70
CA SER A 320 13.87 2.55 12.48
C SER A 320 13.88 4.03 12.09
N ASP A 321 15.05 4.67 12.06
CA ASP A 321 15.15 6.05 11.58
C ASP A 321 14.68 6.17 10.12
N LEU A 322 14.94 5.15 9.30
CA LEU A 322 14.43 5.08 7.93
C LEU A 322 12.90 4.89 7.90
N GLY A 323 12.34 4.07 8.79
CA GLY A 323 10.89 3.90 8.94
C GLY A 323 10.17 5.18 9.36
N LYS A 324 10.76 5.98 10.26
CA LYS A 324 10.23 7.29 10.64
C LYS A 324 10.18 8.25 9.45
N ILE A 325 11.21 8.24 8.60
CA ILE A 325 11.23 9.01 7.36
C ILE A 325 10.12 8.53 6.43
N TYR A 326 10.01 7.21 6.20
CA TYR A 326 9.00 6.66 5.31
C TYR A 326 7.57 6.96 5.76
N ARG A 327 7.30 6.90 7.07
CA ARG A 327 6.00 7.25 7.64
C ARG A 327 5.56 8.66 7.26
N GLY A 328 6.49 9.61 7.07
CA GLY A 328 6.18 11.00 6.77
C GLY A 328 5.80 11.34 5.33
N TYR A 329 5.76 10.36 4.41
CA TYR A 329 5.37 10.52 2.99
C TYR A 329 4.00 9.90 2.68
#